data_AF-A0A6M1R9G5-F1
#
_entry.id   AF-A0A6M1R9G5-F1
#
_cell.length_a   1.000
_cell.length_b   1.000
_cell.length_c   1.000
_cell.angle_alpha   90.00
_cell.angle_beta   90.00
_cell.angle_gamma   90.00
#
_symmetry.space_group_name_H-M   'P 1'
#
loop_
_entity.id
_entity.type
_entity.pdbx_description
1 polymer ?
#
loop_
_entity_poly.entity_id
_entity_poly.type
_entity_poly.pdbx_seq_one_letter_code
_entity_poly.pdbx_strand_id
1 'polypeptide(L)'
;MNQNVENAIQQVLDQIDDSPVMSVLAGVLKSQIDRQKVELEELLAAREQGLLTGDEFEVELEREKLIAEAEVLTAQIATKAEVQKAVNKAFNVLLKSVAV
;
A
#
# COMPACT_ATOMS: atom_id res chain seq x y z
N MET A 1 -32.02 -19.04 -7.30
CA MET A 1 -31.15 -18.03 -7.96
C MET A 1 -30.56 -18.66 -9.21
N ASN A 2 -30.28 -17.90 -10.26
CA ASN A 2 -29.79 -18.46 -11.53
C ASN A 2 -28.38 -19.04 -11.31
N GLN A 3 -28.15 -20.32 -11.61
CA GLN A 3 -26.86 -21.03 -11.39
C GLN A 3 -25.67 -20.30 -12.03
N ASN A 4 -25.92 -19.57 -13.12
CA ASN A 4 -24.90 -18.74 -13.79
C ASN A 4 -24.44 -17.54 -12.93
N VAL A 5 -25.33 -17.01 -12.08
CA VAL A 5 -25.01 -15.90 -11.16
C VAL A 5 -24.21 -16.41 -9.96
N GLU A 6 -24.53 -17.59 -9.41
CA GLU A 6 -23.76 -18.20 -8.31
C GLU A 6 -22.33 -18.56 -8.74
N ASN A 7 -22.16 -19.12 -9.94
CA ASN A 7 -20.83 -19.42 -10.50
C ASN A 7 -20.03 -18.13 -10.78
N ALA A 8 -20.69 -17.08 -11.26
CA ALA A 8 -20.07 -15.77 -11.44
C ALA A 8 -19.60 -15.16 -10.12
N ILE A 9 -20.39 -15.29 -9.05
CA ILE A 9 -20.01 -14.82 -7.70
C ILE A 9 -18.80 -15.60 -7.19
N GLN A 10 -18.79 -16.93 -7.30
CA GLN A 10 -17.66 -17.73 -6.84
C GLN A 10 -16.36 -17.39 -7.58
N GLN A 11 -16.43 -17.21 -8.91
CA GLN A 11 -15.28 -16.85 -9.73
C GLN A 11 -14.70 -15.47 -9.39
N VAL A 12 -15.52 -14.56 -8.85
CA VAL A 12 -15.08 -13.26 -8.33
C VAL A 12 -14.42 -13.41 -6.97
N LEU A 13 -15.02 -14.20 -6.07
CA LEU A 13 -14.49 -14.44 -4.73
C LEU A 13 -13.09 -15.07 -4.79
N ASP A 14 -12.91 -16.08 -5.65
CA ASP A 14 -11.62 -16.74 -5.85
C ASP A 14 -10.53 -15.76 -6.37
N GLN A 15 -10.89 -14.72 -7.13
CA GLN A 15 -9.96 -13.70 -7.61
C GLN A 15 -9.62 -12.63 -6.58
N ILE A 16 -10.48 -12.44 -5.58
CA ILE A 16 -10.25 -11.51 -4.47
C ILE A 16 -9.40 -12.19 -3.38
N ASP A 17 -9.65 -13.47 -3.09
CA ASP A 17 -8.86 -14.22 -2.09
C ASP A 17 -7.41 -14.46 -2.54
N ASP A 18 -7.15 -14.53 -3.85
CA ASP A 18 -5.78 -14.65 -4.39
C ASP A 18 -5.08 -13.28 -4.54
N SER A 19 -5.66 -12.20 -3.97
CA SER A 19 -5.13 -10.85 -4.12
C SER A 19 -3.94 -10.60 -3.16
N PRO A 20 -2.72 -10.39 -3.67
CA PRO A 20 -1.51 -10.18 -2.85
C PRO A 20 -1.48 -8.80 -2.17
N VAL A 21 -2.59 -8.08 -2.12
CA VAL A 21 -2.66 -6.69 -1.65
C VAL A 21 -2.12 -6.52 -0.23
N MET A 22 -2.50 -7.40 0.70
CA MET A 22 -2.04 -7.32 2.08
C MET A 22 -0.55 -7.68 2.21
N SER A 23 -0.06 -8.61 1.40
CA SER A 23 1.38 -8.96 1.42
C SER A 23 2.24 -7.86 0.80
N VAL A 24 1.74 -7.18 -0.22
CA VAL A 24 2.39 -6.00 -0.83
C VAL A 24 2.47 -4.85 0.18
N LEU A 25 1.37 -4.50 0.84
CA LEU A 25 1.35 -3.45 1.87
C LEU A 25 2.31 -3.75 3.02
N ALA A 26 2.31 -4.99 3.52
CA ALA A 26 3.22 -5.43 4.57
C ALA A 26 4.69 -5.34 4.11
N GLY A 27 4.98 -5.71 2.86
CA GLY A 27 6.30 -5.59 2.26
C GLY A 27 6.79 -4.15 2.13
N VAL A 28 5.92 -3.24 1.65
CA VAL A 28 6.25 -1.81 1.57
C VAL A 28 6.50 -1.25 2.96
N LEU A 29 5.63 -1.53 3.93
CA LEU A 29 5.79 -1.02 5.30
C LEU A 29 7.09 -1.50 5.93
N LYS A 30 7.44 -2.78 5.75
CA LYS A 30 8.69 -3.34 6.24
C LYS A 30 9.90 -2.63 5.62
N SER A 31 9.91 -2.50 4.29
CA SER A 31 11.01 -1.82 3.56
C SER A 31 11.15 -0.36 4.01
N GLN A 32 10.04 0.30 4.29
CA GLN A 32 10.01 1.68 4.78
C GLN A 32 10.61 1.81 6.18
N ILE A 33 10.20 0.92 7.10
CA ILE A 33 10.75 0.89 8.46
C ILE A 33 12.26 0.61 8.45
N ASP A 34 12.70 -0.35 7.64
CA ASP A 34 14.11 -0.71 7.55
C ASP A 34 14.96 0.47 7.03
N ARG A 35 14.45 1.19 6.02
CA ARG A 35 15.14 2.38 5.50
C ARG A 35 15.13 3.54 6.50
N GLN A 36 13.98 3.80 7.13
CA GLN A 36 13.87 4.88 8.12
C GLN A 36 14.79 4.68 9.32
N LYS A 37 15.03 3.42 9.72
CA LYS A 37 16.01 3.12 10.74
C LYS A 37 17.43 3.60 10.37
N VAL A 38 17.85 3.35 9.13
CA VAL A 38 19.17 3.76 8.63
C VAL A 38 19.28 5.29 8.59
N GLU A 39 18.29 5.97 8.02
CA GLU A 39 18.26 7.44 7.93
C GLU A 39 18.30 8.09 9.33
N LEU A 40 17.55 7.56 10.30
CA LEU A 40 17.58 8.05 11.68
C LEU A 40 18.94 7.83 12.36
N GLU A 41 19.60 6.69 12.11
CA GLU A 41 20.96 6.43 12.61
C GLU A 41 21.97 7.42 12.02
N GLU A 42 21.85 7.75 10.73
CA GLU A 42 22.69 8.74 10.06
C GLU A 42 22.47 10.16 10.58
N LEU A 43 21.20 10.57 10.75
CA LEU A 43 20.85 11.88 11.31
C LEU A 43 21.36 12.03 12.76
N LEU A 44 21.25 10.98 13.58
CA LEU A 44 21.79 10.97 14.93
C LEU A 44 23.31 11.13 14.93
N ALA A 45 24.01 10.37 14.08
CA ALA A 45 25.45 10.47 13.96
C ALA A 45 25.90 11.88 13.50
N ALA A 46 25.18 12.49 12.55
CA ALA A 46 25.45 13.84 12.09
C ALA A 46 25.24 14.88 13.20
N ARG A 47 24.22 14.73 14.03
CA ARG A 47 23.99 15.57 15.21
C ARG A 47 25.10 15.42 16.24
N GLU A 48 25.50 14.19 16.56
CA GLU A 48 26.57 13.91 17.53
C GLU A 48 27.92 14.46 17.08
N GLN A 49 28.17 14.48 15.77
CA GLN A 49 29.37 15.07 15.16
C GLN A 49 29.30 16.60 15.04
N GLY A 50 28.18 17.22 15.41
CA GLY A 50 27.96 18.66 15.29
C GLY A 50 27.81 19.15 13.85
N LEU A 51 27.51 18.24 12.90
CA LEU A 51 27.22 18.57 11.51
C LEU A 51 25.81 19.12 11.32
N LEU A 52 24.91 18.83 12.26
CA LEU A 52 23.57 19.38 12.35
C LEU A 52 23.39 20.11 13.69
N THR A 53 22.84 21.31 13.63
CA THR A 53 22.29 21.99 14.80
C THR A 53 21.02 21.29 15.29
N GLY A 54 20.54 21.65 16.49
CA GLY A 54 19.28 21.10 17.02
C GLY A 54 18.09 21.36 16.10
N ASP A 55 17.97 22.59 15.61
CA ASP A 55 16.88 23.01 14.73
C ASP A 55 16.95 22.29 13.37
N GLU A 56 18.14 22.14 12.79
CA GLU A 56 18.34 21.39 11.53
C GLU A 56 17.99 19.92 11.70
N PHE A 57 18.37 19.30 12.82
CA PHE A 57 18.02 17.91 13.11
C PHE A 57 16.50 17.70 13.21
N GLU A 58 15.78 18.61 13.87
CA GLU A 58 14.31 18.54 13.95
C GLU A 58 13.64 18.69 12.57
N VAL A 59 14.15 19.60 11.73
CA VAL A 59 13.66 19.77 10.36
C VAL A 59 13.84 18.47 9.56
N GLU A 60 14.99 17.81 9.67
CA GLU A 60 15.22 16.57 8.92
C GLU A 60 14.45 15.37 9.47
N LEU A 61 14.19 15.31 10.76
CA LEU A 61 13.27 14.31 11.32
C LEU A 61 11.83 14.47 10.76
N GLU A 62 11.34 15.70 10.67
CA GLU A 62 10.01 15.94 10.09
C GLU A 62 10.01 15.66 8.58
N ARG A 63 11.10 15.99 7.88
CA ARG A 63 11.27 15.65 6.46
C ARG A 63 11.19 14.15 6.24
N GLU A 64 11.90 13.34 7.04
CA GLU A 64 11.89 11.89 6.93
C GLU A 64 10.50 11.29 7.20
N LYS A 65 9.81 11.81 8.22
CA LYS A 65 8.43 11.42 8.49
C LYS A 65 7.51 11.68 7.29
N LEU A 66 7.60 12.85 6.66
CA LEU A 66 6.79 13.20 5.48
C LEU A 66 7.09 12.28 4.29
N ILE A 67 8.37 11.90 4.09
CA ILE A 67 8.76 10.95 3.05
C ILE A 67 8.12 9.58 3.29
N ALA A 68 8.23 9.05 4.52
CA ALA A 68 7.63 7.77 4.89
C ALA A 68 6.09 7.79 4.71
N GLU A 69 5.43 8.87 5.12
CA GLU A 69 3.99 9.05 4.92
C GLU A 69 3.62 9.03 3.43
N ALA A 70 4.37 9.74 2.59
CA ALA A 70 4.11 9.81 1.15
C ALA A 70 4.23 8.44 0.45
N GLU A 71 5.18 7.61 0.86
CA GLU A 71 5.36 6.29 0.25
C GLU A 71 4.32 5.27 0.72
N VAL A 72 3.93 5.33 1.99
CA VAL A 72 2.80 4.53 2.49
C VAL A 72 1.51 4.94 1.79
N LEU A 73 1.26 6.24 1.61
CA LEU A 73 0.11 6.75 0.85
C LEU A 73 0.13 6.24 -0.60
N THR A 74 1.29 6.21 -1.23
CA THR A 74 1.45 5.67 -2.59
C THR A 74 1.05 4.18 -2.65
N ALA A 75 1.48 3.39 -1.68
CA ALA A 75 1.10 1.97 -1.60
C ALA A 75 -0.39 1.77 -1.32
N GLN A 76 -1.01 2.62 -0.49
CA GLN A 76 -2.46 2.62 -0.27
C GLN A 76 -3.24 2.93 -1.55
N ILE A 77 -2.77 3.89 -2.34
CA ILE A 77 -3.40 4.26 -3.62
C ILE A 77 -3.30 3.08 -4.60
N ALA A 78 -2.13 2.47 -4.73
CA ALA A 78 -1.93 1.29 -5.58
C ALA A 78 -2.87 0.15 -5.17
N THR A 79 -2.97 -0.11 -3.87
CA THR A 79 -3.89 -1.08 -3.28
C THR A 79 -5.34 -0.79 -3.64
N LYS A 80 -5.79 0.46 -3.46
CA LYS A 80 -7.15 0.87 -3.79
C LYS A 80 -7.46 0.67 -5.28
N ALA A 81 -6.49 0.93 -6.15
CA ALA A 81 -6.64 0.70 -7.58
C ALA A 81 -6.83 -0.80 -7.91
N GLU A 82 -6.06 -1.69 -7.28
CA GLU A 82 -6.22 -3.14 -7.47
C GLU A 82 -7.57 -3.65 -6.98
N VAL A 83 -8.03 -3.20 -5.81
CA VAL A 83 -9.38 -3.51 -5.31
C VAL A 83 -10.45 -3.02 -6.29
N GLN A 84 -10.30 -1.80 -6.82
CA GLN A 84 -11.26 -1.26 -7.79
C GLN A 84 -11.29 -2.06 -9.10
N LYS A 85 -10.13 -2.56 -9.58
CA LYS A 85 -10.08 -3.45 -10.75
C LYS A 85 -10.85 -4.74 -10.49
N ALA A 86 -10.68 -5.34 -9.32
CA ALA A 86 -11.41 -6.55 -8.93
C ALA A 86 -12.93 -6.31 -8.90
N VAL A 87 -13.37 -5.21 -8.27
CA VAL A 87 -14.79 -4.79 -8.25
C VAL A 87 -15.32 -4.60 -9.68
N ASN A 88 -14.61 -3.88 -10.53
CA ASN A 88 -15.06 -3.64 -11.91
C ASN A 88 -15.17 -4.95 -12.70
N LYS A 89 -14.21 -5.87 -12.52
CA LYS A 89 -14.26 -7.19 -13.15
C LYS A 89 -15.45 -8.00 -12.65
N ALA A 90 -15.74 -7.97 -11.36
CA ALA A 90 -16.91 -8.60 -10.77
C ALA A 90 -18.22 -8.09 -11.36
N PHE A 91 -18.38 -6.76 -11.41
CA PHE A 91 -19.55 -6.15 -12.02
C PHE A 91 -19.71 -6.52 -13.49
N ASN A 92 -18.62 -6.57 -14.25
CA ASN A 92 -18.67 -6.98 -15.66
C ASN A 92 -19.10 -8.45 -15.84
N VAL A 93 -18.64 -9.35 -14.96
CA VAL A 93 -19.06 -10.77 -14.99
C VAL A 93 -20.54 -10.89 -14.63
N LEU A 94 -20.99 -10.18 -13.60
CA LEU A 94 -22.41 -10.15 -13.21
C LEU A 94 -23.28 -9.59 -14.34
N LEU A 95 -22.91 -8.46 -14.95
CA LEU A 95 -23.66 -7.88 -16.08
C LEU A 95 -23.79 -8.85 -17.25
N LYS A 96 -22.73 -9.61 -17.56
CA LYS A 96 -22.76 -10.63 -18.60
C LYS A 96 -23.67 -11.81 -18.25
N SER A 97 -23.81 -12.18 -16.98
CA SER A 97 -24.63 -13.32 -16.56
C SER A 97 -26.13 -13.00 -16.49
N VAL A 98 -26.52 -11.72 -16.38
CA VAL A 98 -27.91 -11.26 -16.51
C VAL A 98 -28.29 -10.75 -17.91
N ALA A 99 -27.33 -10.52 -18.81
CA ALA A 99 -27.58 -10.14 -20.19
C ALA A 99 -27.87 -11.33 -21.14
N VAL A 100 -28.00 -12.54 -20.59
CA VAL A 100 -28.38 -13.78 -21.30
C VAL A 100 -29.81 -14.15 -20.96
#